data_AF-A0A9P4G8B7-F1
#
_entry.id   AF-A0A9P4G8B7-F1
#
_cell.length_a   1.000
_cell.length_b   1.000
_cell.length_c   1.000
_cell.angle_alpha   90.00
_cell.angle_beta   90.00
_cell.angle_gamma   90.00
#
_symmetry.space_group_name_H-M   'P 1'
#
loop_
_entity.id
_entity.type
_entity.pdbx_description
1 polymer ?
#
loop_
_entity_poly.entity_id
_entity_poly.type
_entity_poly.pdbx_seq_one_letter_code
_entity_poly.pdbx_strand_id
1 'polypeptide(L)'
;MRSKTEILQEHFNVQTFNEAFPTYLKELASFPMPLSSWTKLQLPYEASSHPRIPSFDEIDRAMKEDRLKGGASSDVCKVGTCVVKMSYNPIILQEAEDLLFLQANSQVRTPTVYAVFARETKPSPAYYMVTEFIEGEMLTSKKWLSLSDKARTKICSKLCEQLRLLRSIPSEGYYGRVHNQGWNPNSLPLRSNGKEM
;
A
#
# COMPACT_ATOMS: atom_id res chain seq x y z
N MET A 1 17.22 21.35 11.81
CA MET A 1 16.44 20.09 11.73
C MET A 1 17.43 18.99 11.39
N ARG A 2 17.48 17.90 12.16
CA ARG A 2 18.43 16.80 11.92
C ARG A 2 18.01 15.97 10.72
N SER A 3 18.97 15.49 9.93
CA SER A 3 18.73 14.57 8.82
C SER A 3 18.48 13.15 9.35
N LYS A 4 17.77 12.34 8.55
CA LYS A 4 17.57 10.91 8.81
C LYS A 4 18.91 10.17 9.00
N THR A 5 19.92 10.56 8.23
CA THR A 5 21.28 10.01 8.31
C THR A 5 21.90 10.25 9.66
N GLU A 6 21.86 11.50 10.16
CA GLU A 6 22.41 11.87 11.47
C GLU A 6 21.70 11.15 12.63
N ILE A 7 20.38 10.95 12.53
CA ILE A 7 19.61 10.22 13.56
C ILE A 7 20.03 8.75 13.61
N LEU A 8 20.17 8.09 12.46
CA LEU A 8 20.53 6.68 12.40
C LEU A 8 21.99 6.44 12.79
N GLN A 9 22.90 7.33 12.39
CA GLN A 9 24.31 7.29 12.81
C GLN A 9 24.45 7.37 14.34
N GLU A 10 23.75 8.30 14.99
CA GLU A 10 23.74 8.40 16.45
C GLU A 10 23.08 7.17 17.09
N HIS A 11 21.90 6.77 16.61
CA HIS A 11 21.15 5.66 17.20
C HIS A 11 21.93 4.34 17.22
N PHE A 12 22.60 4.03 16.10
CA PHE A 12 23.41 2.82 15.97
C PHE A 12 24.87 3.02 16.37
N ASN A 13 25.25 4.25 16.78
CA ASN A 13 26.62 4.62 17.11
C ASN A 13 27.63 4.26 16.00
N VAL A 14 27.32 4.68 14.76
CA VAL A 14 28.11 4.41 13.55
C VAL A 14 28.44 5.70 12.80
N GLN A 15 29.50 5.67 11.99
CA GLN A 15 29.99 6.87 11.30
C GLN A 15 29.27 7.14 9.98
N THR A 16 28.68 6.12 9.36
CA THR A 16 28.02 6.25 8.05
C THR A 16 26.62 5.63 8.04
N PHE A 17 25.76 6.17 7.17
CA PHE A 17 24.44 5.56 6.93
C PHE A 17 24.55 4.12 6.42
N ASN A 18 25.58 3.82 5.63
CA ASN A 18 25.80 2.48 5.08
C ASN A 18 26.15 1.45 6.16
N GLU A 19 26.76 1.87 7.27
CA GLU A 19 26.95 1.02 8.46
C GLU A 19 25.66 0.88 9.27
N ALA A 20 24.87 1.96 9.37
CA ALA A 20 23.62 1.96 10.12
C ALA A 20 22.55 1.07 9.47
N PHE A 21 22.45 1.11 8.15
CA PHE A 21 21.33 0.56 7.40
C PHE A 21 21.18 -0.97 7.51
N PRO A 22 22.24 -1.80 7.42
CA PRO A 22 22.13 -3.24 7.63
C PRO A 22 21.71 -3.60 9.05
N THR A 23 22.25 -2.91 10.07
CA THR A 23 21.88 -3.10 11.47
C THR A 23 20.42 -2.76 11.71
N TYR A 24 19.96 -1.65 11.13
CA TYR A 24 18.56 -1.27 11.10
C TYR A 24 17.66 -2.34 10.48
N LEU A 25 18.00 -2.86 9.29
CA LEU A 25 17.23 -3.92 8.65
C LEU A 25 17.16 -5.19 9.51
N LYS A 26 18.25 -5.52 10.22
CA LYS A 26 18.29 -6.64 11.15
C LYS A 26 17.39 -6.41 12.35
N GLU A 27 17.37 -5.22 12.94
CA GLU A 27 16.42 -4.88 14.01
C GLU A 27 14.97 -4.89 13.53
N LEU A 28 14.70 -4.39 12.32
CA LEU A 28 13.37 -4.49 11.69
C LEU A 28 12.87 -5.94 11.66
N ALA A 29 13.74 -6.86 11.25
CA ALA A 29 13.44 -8.28 11.16
C ALA A 29 13.35 -8.99 12.52
N SER A 30 14.03 -8.47 13.56
CA SER A 30 14.11 -9.10 14.87
C SER A 30 12.88 -8.84 15.76
N PHE A 31 12.11 -7.79 15.46
CA PHE A 31 10.90 -7.43 16.20
C PHE A 31 9.69 -7.47 15.26
N PRO A 32 9.06 -8.65 15.06
CA PRO A 32 7.83 -8.75 14.29
C PRO A 32 6.72 -8.00 15.04
N MET A 33 6.26 -6.90 14.46
CA MET A 33 5.14 -6.14 14.99
C MET A 33 3.84 -6.94 14.83
N PRO A 34 2.96 -6.97 15.83
CA PRO A 34 1.69 -7.66 15.71
C PRO A 34 0.86 -7.04 14.59
N LEU A 35 0.03 -7.85 13.92
CA LEU A 35 -0.80 -7.39 12.78
C LEU A 35 -1.68 -6.20 13.16
N SER A 36 -2.13 -6.13 14.41
CA SER A 36 -2.91 -5.03 14.98
C SER A 36 -2.18 -3.68 15.01
N SER A 37 -0.85 -3.66 14.94
CA SER A 37 -0.08 -2.43 14.74
C SER A 37 -0.11 -1.94 13.29
N TRP A 38 -0.46 -2.82 12.35
CA TRP A 38 -0.50 -2.53 10.93
C TRP A 38 -1.88 -2.14 10.45
N THR A 39 -2.95 -2.73 10.97
CA THR A 39 -4.31 -2.49 10.50
C THR A 39 -5.33 -2.89 11.56
N LYS A 40 -6.55 -2.31 11.49
CA LYS A 40 -7.73 -2.79 12.23
C LYS A 40 -8.63 -3.68 11.36
N LEU A 41 -8.31 -3.84 10.08
CA LEU A 41 -9.04 -4.71 9.15
C LEU A 41 -9.06 -6.15 9.67
N GLN A 42 -10.26 -6.71 9.77
CA GLN A 42 -10.46 -8.12 10.12
C GLN A 42 -10.28 -8.99 8.89
N LEU A 43 -9.48 -10.05 9.02
CA LEU A 43 -9.22 -11.00 7.94
C LEU A 43 -9.91 -12.36 8.21
N PRO A 44 -10.46 -13.02 7.19
CA PRO A 44 -10.61 -12.52 5.82
C PRO A 44 -11.69 -11.43 5.73
N TYR A 45 -11.47 -10.48 4.82
CA TYR A 45 -12.50 -9.55 4.36
C TYR A 45 -13.01 -10.00 3.00
N GLU A 46 -14.32 -9.92 2.80
CA GLU A 46 -14.99 -10.12 1.52
C GLU A 46 -16.11 -9.10 1.40
N ALA A 47 -16.19 -8.39 0.27
CA ALA A 47 -17.22 -7.40 0.02
C ALA A 47 -18.60 -8.05 -0.09
N SER A 48 -19.68 -7.30 0.11
CA SER A 48 -21.04 -7.84 -0.04
C SER A 48 -21.42 -8.14 -1.50
N SER A 49 -20.75 -7.52 -2.47
CA SER A 49 -20.97 -7.70 -3.89
C SER A 49 -19.64 -7.65 -4.64
N HIS A 50 -19.28 -8.75 -5.29
CA HIS A 50 -18.04 -8.87 -6.07
C HIS A 50 -18.19 -9.97 -7.13
N PRO A 51 -17.36 -9.96 -8.19
CA PRO A 51 -17.19 -11.12 -9.06
C PRO A 51 -16.56 -12.29 -8.28
N ARG A 52 -16.53 -13.49 -8.88
CA ARG A 52 -15.87 -14.65 -8.26
C ARG A 52 -14.43 -14.32 -7.85
N ILE A 53 -14.10 -14.56 -6.58
CA ILE A 53 -12.74 -14.41 -6.08
C ILE A 53 -11.85 -15.52 -6.68
N PRO A 54 -10.68 -15.17 -7.25
CA PRO A 54 -9.73 -16.16 -7.75
C PRO A 54 -9.29 -17.16 -6.68
N SER A 55 -9.16 -18.43 -7.07
CA SER A 55 -8.54 -19.47 -6.23
C SER A 55 -7.02 -19.30 -6.16
N PHE A 56 -6.37 -19.90 -5.16
CA PHE A 56 -4.91 -19.85 -5.03
C PHE A 56 -4.18 -20.41 -6.25
N ASP A 57 -4.67 -21.49 -6.87
CA ASP A 57 -4.04 -22.07 -8.06
C ASP A 57 -4.09 -21.10 -9.26
N GLU A 58 -5.19 -20.35 -9.39
CA GLU A 58 -5.32 -19.32 -10.43
C GLU A 58 -4.40 -18.13 -10.17
N ILE A 59 -4.28 -17.71 -8.91
CA ILE A 59 -3.37 -16.64 -8.49
C ILE A 59 -1.92 -17.07 -8.75
N ASP A 60 -1.53 -18.26 -8.31
CA ASP A 60 -0.17 -18.80 -8.44
C ASP A 60 0.23 -18.96 -9.91
N ARG A 61 -0.71 -19.35 -10.78
CA ARG A 61 -0.50 -19.37 -12.24
C ARG A 61 -0.36 -17.96 -12.81
N ALA A 62 -1.28 -17.05 -12.49
CA ALA A 62 -1.26 -15.70 -13.02
C ALA A 62 -0.05 -14.88 -12.55
N MET A 63 0.47 -15.11 -11.34
CA MET A 63 1.71 -14.48 -10.87
C MET A 63 2.93 -14.87 -11.72
N LYS A 64 2.88 -16.00 -12.43
CA LYS A 64 3.91 -16.44 -13.38
C LYS A 64 3.65 -15.94 -14.80
N GLU A 65 2.39 -15.96 -15.24
CA GLU A 65 2.00 -15.78 -16.65
C GLU A 65 1.47 -14.37 -16.99
N ASP A 66 0.73 -13.74 -16.08
CA ASP A 66 0.03 -12.46 -16.29
C ASP A 66 0.40 -11.44 -15.20
N ARG A 67 1.71 -11.30 -15.00
CA ARG A 67 2.28 -10.38 -14.00
C ARG A 67 2.22 -8.95 -14.48
N LEU A 68 1.55 -8.09 -13.71
CA LEU A 68 1.56 -6.65 -13.89
C LEU A 68 2.80 -6.04 -13.25
N LYS A 69 3.24 -4.87 -13.72
CA LYS A 69 4.33 -4.13 -13.09
C LYS A 69 3.90 -3.67 -11.68
N GLY A 70 4.36 -4.39 -10.66
CA GLY A 70 4.19 -4.03 -9.25
C GLY A 70 5.21 -3.00 -8.75
N GLY A 71 5.00 -2.52 -7.53
CA GLY A 71 6.02 -1.75 -6.79
C GLY A 71 7.12 -2.66 -6.24
N ALA A 72 8.15 -2.07 -5.63
CA ALA A 72 9.33 -2.81 -5.13
C ALA A 72 9.03 -3.90 -4.08
N SER A 73 7.85 -3.89 -3.46
CA SER A 73 7.49 -4.72 -2.31
C SER A 73 6.22 -5.57 -2.51
N SER A 74 5.64 -5.60 -3.71
CA SER A 74 4.43 -6.39 -4.00
C SER A 74 4.47 -6.98 -5.41
N ASP A 75 4.03 -8.23 -5.50
CA ASP A 75 3.73 -8.87 -6.77
C ASP A 75 2.27 -8.61 -7.12
N VAL A 76 2.01 -8.37 -8.40
CA VAL A 76 0.68 -8.02 -8.89
C VAL A 76 0.41 -8.84 -10.14
N CYS A 77 -0.76 -9.46 -10.23
CA CYS A 77 -1.21 -10.13 -11.45
C CYS A 77 -2.66 -9.78 -11.76
N LYS A 78 -3.06 -10.03 -13.00
CA LYS A 78 -4.46 -9.98 -13.41
C LYS A 78 -5.03 -11.40 -13.43
N VAL A 79 -6.25 -11.56 -12.92
CA VAL A 79 -7.01 -12.81 -13.01
C VAL A 79 -8.44 -12.49 -13.44
N GLY A 80 -8.77 -12.76 -14.70
CA GLY A 80 -10.08 -12.39 -15.26
C GLY A 80 -10.33 -10.89 -15.18
N THR A 81 -11.39 -10.48 -14.46
CA THR A 81 -11.76 -9.07 -14.22
C THR A 81 -11.18 -8.50 -12.93
N CYS A 82 -10.30 -9.26 -12.25
CA CYS A 82 -9.72 -8.88 -10.98
C CYS A 82 -8.22 -8.58 -11.12
N VAL A 83 -7.72 -7.73 -10.23
CA VAL A 83 -6.28 -7.58 -9.93
C VAL A 83 -6.01 -8.19 -8.58
N VAL A 84 -4.95 -8.98 -8.49
CA VAL A 84 -4.49 -9.58 -7.24
C VAL A 84 -3.13 -9.00 -6.91
N LYS A 85 -3.04 -8.32 -5.76
CA LYS A 85 -1.78 -7.90 -5.17
C LYS A 85 -1.39 -8.88 -4.06
N MET A 86 -0.13 -9.28 -4.02
CA MET A 86 0.43 -10.13 -2.97
C MET A 86 1.67 -9.46 -2.37
N SER A 87 1.79 -9.50 -1.04
CA SER A 87 3.02 -9.13 -0.33
C SER A 87 3.20 -9.95 0.94
N TYR A 88 4.44 -10.21 1.32
CA TYR A 88 4.79 -10.71 2.66
C TYR A 88 4.84 -9.57 3.69
N ASN A 89 4.81 -8.32 3.24
CA ASN A 89 4.78 -7.15 4.12
C ASN A 89 3.31 -6.75 4.39
N PRO A 90 2.90 -6.57 5.67
CA PRO A 90 1.52 -6.18 6.00
C PRO A 90 1.10 -4.79 5.50
N ILE A 91 1.98 -4.01 4.88
CA ILE A 91 1.65 -2.71 4.25
C ILE A 91 0.50 -2.80 3.24
N ILE A 92 0.32 -3.96 2.57
CA ILE A 92 -0.82 -4.17 1.65
C ILE A 92 -2.17 -4.13 2.38
N LEU A 93 -2.20 -4.47 3.67
CA LEU A 93 -3.42 -4.38 4.48
C LEU A 93 -3.76 -2.93 4.84
N GLN A 94 -2.75 -2.07 5.02
CA GLN A 94 -2.97 -0.62 5.15
C GLN A 94 -3.57 -0.05 3.87
N GLU A 95 -3.02 -0.44 2.71
CA GLU A 95 -3.59 -0.04 1.43
C GLU A 95 -5.05 -0.49 1.30
N ALA A 96 -5.37 -1.72 1.69
CA ALA A 96 -6.74 -2.22 1.68
C ALA A 96 -7.67 -1.42 2.61
N GLU A 97 -7.23 -1.14 3.84
CA GLU A 97 -7.98 -0.37 4.83
C GLU A 97 -8.24 1.07 4.35
N ASP A 98 -7.23 1.72 3.75
CA ASP A 98 -7.36 3.06 3.16
C ASP A 98 -8.36 3.05 2.00
N LEU A 99 -8.31 2.04 1.12
CA LEU A 99 -9.26 1.91 0.00
C LEU A 99 -10.70 1.73 0.49
N LEU A 100 -10.91 0.87 1.49
CA LEU A 100 -12.23 0.65 2.10
C LEU A 100 -12.76 1.94 2.77
N PHE A 101 -11.90 2.67 3.46
CA PHE A 101 -12.25 3.97 4.03
C PHE A 101 -12.65 4.97 2.94
N LEU A 102 -11.87 5.07 1.85
CA LEU A 102 -12.17 5.99 0.75
C LEU A 102 -13.47 5.64 0.03
N GLN A 103 -13.78 4.35 -0.15
CA GLN A 103 -15.05 3.89 -0.74
C GLN A 103 -16.26 4.27 0.12
N ALA A 104 -16.11 4.20 1.45
CA ALA A 104 -17.19 4.52 2.38
C ALA A 104 -17.37 6.03 2.63
N ASN A 105 -16.28 6.81 2.57
CA ASN A 105 -16.27 8.19 3.08
C ASN A 105 -15.93 9.25 2.01
N SER A 106 -15.76 8.86 0.75
CA SER A 106 -15.39 9.80 -0.31
C SER A 106 -16.02 9.44 -1.65
N GLN A 107 -15.94 10.38 -2.60
CA GLN A 107 -16.29 10.14 -4.01
C GLN A 107 -15.03 9.98 -4.89
N VAL A 108 -13.85 9.82 -4.27
CA VAL A 108 -12.62 9.57 -5.00
C VAL A 108 -12.75 8.24 -5.72
N ARG A 109 -12.42 8.21 -7.01
CA ARG A 109 -12.38 6.98 -7.78
C ARG A 109 -11.20 6.13 -7.33
N THR A 110 -11.51 5.01 -6.71
CA THR A 110 -10.56 3.99 -6.28
C THR A 110 -10.99 2.63 -6.85
N PRO A 111 -10.07 1.67 -7.04
CA PRO A 111 -10.46 0.29 -7.33
C PRO A 111 -11.37 -0.23 -6.22
N THR A 112 -12.44 -0.93 -6.58
CA THR A 112 -13.27 -1.64 -5.60
C THR A 112 -12.48 -2.77 -4.95
N VAL A 113 -12.48 -2.88 -3.62
CA VAL A 113 -11.84 -4.00 -2.90
C VAL A 113 -12.84 -5.13 -2.79
N TYR A 114 -12.52 -6.29 -3.35
CA TYR A 114 -13.42 -7.45 -3.34
C TYR A 114 -13.10 -8.40 -2.19
N ALA A 115 -11.82 -8.67 -1.94
CA ALA A 115 -11.40 -9.54 -0.86
C ALA A 115 -10.00 -9.21 -0.35
N VAL A 116 -9.76 -9.49 0.93
CA VAL A 116 -8.44 -9.39 1.57
C VAL A 116 -8.25 -10.60 2.48
N PHE A 117 -7.16 -11.33 2.31
CA PHE A 117 -6.92 -12.55 3.08
C PHE A 117 -5.42 -12.85 3.22
N ALA A 118 -5.09 -13.74 4.13
CA ALA A 118 -3.74 -14.26 4.31
C ALA A 118 -3.68 -15.73 3.92
N ARG A 119 -2.54 -16.15 3.39
CA ARG A 119 -2.18 -17.56 3.19
C ARG A 119 -0.97 -17.85 4.07
N GLU A 120 -1.09 -18.87 4.91
CA GLU A 120 0.05 -19.37 5.67
C GLU A 120 1.13 -19.88 4.72
N THR A 121 2.28 -19.21 4.74
CA THR A 121 3.47 -19.55 3.95
C THR A 121 4.69 -19.46 4.86
N LYS A 122 5.75 -20.21 4.55
CA LYS A 122 6.99 -20.20 5.35
C LYS A 122 7.98 -19.18 4.76
N PRO A 123 8.67 -18.35 5.57
CA PRO A 123 8.65 -18.29 7.04
C PRO A 123 7.55 -17.40 7.65
N SER A 124 6.80 -16.66 6.84
CA SER A 124 5.79 -15.70 7.27
C SER A 124 4.60 -15.71 6.32
N PRO A 125 3.37 -15.42 6.79
CA PRO A 125 2.20 -15.42 5.92
C PRO A 125 2.33 -14.45 4.75
N ALA A 126 1.73 -14.82 3.62
CA ALA A 126 1.56 -13.94 2.47
C ALA A 126 0.16 -13.31 2.53
N TYR A 127 0.10 -11.99 2.33
CA TYR A 127 -1.14 -11.22 2.33
C TYR A 127 -1.57 -10.92 0.89
N TYR A 128 -2.86 -11.04 0.65
CA TYR A 128 -3.48 -10.87 -0.66
C TYR A 128 -4.57 -9.82 -0.58
N MET A 129 -4.63 -8.95 -1.58
CA MET A 129 -5.74 -8.03 -1.82
C MET A 129 -6.24 -8.23 -3.25
N VAL A 130 -7.53 -8.50 -3.39
CA VAL A 130 -8.22 -8.67 -4.67
C VAL A 130 -9.06 -7.43 -4.93
N THR A 131 -8.83 -6.77 -6.04
CA THR A 131 -9.55 -5.55 -6.44
C THR A 131 -10.12 -5.66 -7.84
N GLU A 132 -10.99 -4.73 -8.19
CA GLU A 132 -11.40 -4.43 -9.55
C GLU A 132 -10.19 -4.20 -10.47
N PHE A 133 -10.24 -4.75 -11.69
CA PHE A 133 -9.36 -4.32 -12.78
C PHE A 133 -9.95 -3.08 -13.46
N ILE A 134 -9.30 -1.93 -13.25
CA ILE A 134 -9.69 -0.69 -13.93
C ILE A 134 -9.13 -0.71 -15.36
N GLU A 135 -10.01 -0.80 -16.34
CA GLU A 135 -9.62 -0.69 -17.74
C GLU A 135 -9.09 0.70 -18.06
N GLY A 136 -7.90 0.76 -18.64
CA GLY A 136 -7.26 2.00 -19.00
C GLY A 136 -5.83 1.82 -19.46
N GLU A 137 -5.26 2.91 -19.95
CA GLU A 137 -3.86 2.97 -20.34
C GLU A 137 -3.07 3.76 -19.30
N MET A 138 -1.92 3.21 -18.88
CA MET A 138 -1.02 3.91 -17.97
C MET A 138 -0.50 5.20 -18.61
N LEU A 139 -0.65 6.32 -17.92
CA LEU A 139 -0.16 7.62 -18.39
C LEU A 139 1.37 7.70 -18.25
N THR A 140 2.08 7.29 -19.29
CA THR A 140 3.56 7.39 -19.36
C THR A 140 4.02 8.75 -19.88
N SER A 141 5.27 9.13 -19.64
CA SER A 141 5.86 10.36 -20.21
C SER A 141 5.75 10.39 -21.73
N LYS A 142 6.03 9.27 -22.40
CA LYS A 142 5.87 9.13 -23.86
C LYS A 142 4.42 9.37 -24.29
N LYS A 143 3.45 8.75 -23.60
CA LYS A 143 2.04 8.93 -23.88
C LYS A 143 1.63 10.38 -23.67
N TRP A 144 1.98 10.97 -22.53
CA TRP A 144 1.72 12.38 -22.22
C TRP A 144 2.21 13.32 -23.33
N LEU A 145 3.44 13.12 -23.80
CA LEU A 145 4.03 13.93 -24.87
C LEU A 145 3.33 13.75 -26.22
N SER A 146 2.75 12.58 -26.50
CA SER A 146 1.96 12.33 -27.72
C SER A 146 0.52 12.89 -27.69
N LEU A 147 0.01 13.28 -26.51
CA LEU A 147 -1.36 13.79 -26.38
C LEU A 147 -1.46 15.25 -26.85
N SER A 148 -2.61 15.59 -27.44
CA SER A 148 -2.95 16.98 -27.78
C SER A 148 -3.19 17.82 -26.52
N ASP A 149 -3.06 19.13 -26.63
CA ASP A 149 -3.30 20.05 -25.52
C ASP A 149 -4.72 19.91 -24.95
N LYS A 150 -5.72 19.72 -25.81
CA LYS A 150 -7.11 19.45 -25.38
C LYS A 150 -7.20 18.20 -24.50
N ALA A 151 -6.49 17.12 -24.86
CA ALA A 151 -6.49 15.89 -24.08
C ALA A 151 -5.74 16.07 -22.75
N ARG A 152 -4.58 16.75 -22.75
CA ARG A 152 -3.83 17.08 -21.53
C ARG A 152 -4.64 17.92 -20.56
N THR A 153 -5.31 18.97 -21.05
CA THR A 153 -6.21 19.82 -20.24
C THR A 153 -7.33 18.98 -19.60
N LYS A 154 -7.95 18.06 -20.36
CA LYS A 154 -8.99 17.17 -19.83
C LYS A 154 -8.46 16.26 -18.73
N ILE A 155 -7.26 15.67 -18.91
CA ILE A 155 -6.62 14.83 -17.89
C ILE A 155 -6.31 15.65 -16.64
N CYS A 156 -5.69 16.83 -16.77
CA CYS A 156 -5.40 17.70 -15.64
C CYS A 156 -6.67 18.07 -14.88
N SER A 157 -7.74 18.46 -15.59
CA SER A 157 -9.05 18.76 -14.98
C SER A 157 -9.58 17.57 -14.16
N LYS A 158 -9.50 16.35 -14.70
CA LYS A 158 -9.93 15.15 -13.99
C LYS A 158 -9.04 14.79 -12.80
N LEU A 159 -7.73 14.96 -12.89
CA LEU A 159 -6.82 14.79 -11.74
C LEU A 159 -7.10 15.81 -10.64
N CYS A 160 -7.29 17.08 -11.00
CA CYS A 160 -7.67 18.15 -10.07
C CYS A 160 -8.98 17.83 -9.35
N GLU A 161 -9.98 17.30 -10.06
CA GLU A 161 -11.25 16.86 -9.47
C GLU A 161 -11.02 15.76 -8.42
N GLN A 162 -10.25 14.70 -8.74
CA GLN A 162 -9.95 13.62 -7.79
C GLN A 162 -9.18 14.13 -6.56
N LEU A 163 -8.20 15.00 -6.77
CA LEU A 163 -7.42 15.62 -5.70
C LEU A 163 -8.27 16.54 -4.81
N ARG A 164 -9.25 17.24 -5.38
CA ARG A 164 -10.21 18.05 -4.63
C ARG A 164 -11.11 17.17 -3.76
N LEU A 165 -11.63 16.08 -4.31
CA LEU A 165 -12.45 15.11 -3.58
C LEU A 165 -11.68 14.49 -2.41
N LEU A 166 -10.43 14.09 -2.64
CA LEU A 166 -9.58 13.54 -1.59
C LEU A 166 -9.33 14.55 -0.47
N ARG A 167 -9.08 15.82 -0.83
CA ARG A 167 -8.86 16.90 0.16
C ARG A 167 -10.14 17.41 0.83
N SER A 168 -11.31 17.07 0.32
CA SER A 168 -12.59 17.42 0.94
C SER A 168 -13.02 16.46 2.05
N ILE A 169 -12.29 15.36 2.24
CA ILE A 169 -12.53 14.45 3.37
C ILE A 169 -12.28 15.24 4.67
N PRO A 170 -13.25 15.29 5.59
CA PRO A 170 -13.08 16.00 6.85
C PRO A 170 -11.88 15.51 7.64
N SER A 171 -11.13 16.44 8.23
CA SER A 171 -10.07 16.07 9.17
C SER A 171 -10.70 15.45 10.42
N GLU A 172 -10.19 14.29 10.82
CA GLU A 172 -10.57 13.63 12.08
C GLU A 172 -9.87 14.24 13.31
N GLY A 173 -9.05 15.28 13.11
CA GLY A 173 -8.39 16.00 14.22
C GLY A 173 -7.10 15.36 14.73
N TYR A 174 -6.52 14.39 14.02
CA TYR A 174 -5.23 13.79 14.33
C TYR A 174 -4.34 13.64 13.08
N TYR A 175 -3.05 13.43 13.31
CA TYR A 175 -2.09 13.06 12.28
C TYR A 175 -1.80 11.57 12.38
N GLY A 176 -2.19 10.80 11.37
CA GLY A 176 -2.02 9.36 11.38
C GLY A 176 -2.71 8.67 10.21
N ARG A 177 -2.98 7.39 10.40
CA ARG A 177 -3.71 6.52 9.47
C ARG A 177 -5.14 6.35 9.93
N VAL A 178 -6.01 5.92 9.00
CA VAL A 178 -7.44 5.69 9.23
C VAL A 178 -7.73 4.96 10.55
N HIS A 179 -8.86 5.31 11.17
CA HIS A 179 -9.30 4.77 12.46
C HIS A 179 -8.41 5.16 13.65
N ASN A 180 -7.87 6.38 13.69
CA ASN A 180 -7.02 6.88 14.78
C ASN A 180 -5.77 6.01 15.00
N GLN A 181 -5.20 5.46 13.93
CA GLN A 181 -3.97 4.67 14.01
C GLN A 181 -2.75 5.60 13.89
N GLY A 182 -1.69 5.27 14.64
CA GLY A 182 -0.40 5.97 14.51
C GLY A 182 0.23 5.78 13.13
N TRP A 183 1.39 6.39 12.91
CA TRP A 183 2.14 6.26 11.67
C TRP A 183 2.44 4.80 11.30
N ASN A 184 2.80 4.58 10.03
CA ASN A 184 3.21 3.26 9.56
C ASN A 184 4.35 2.71 10.47
N PRO A 185 4.28 1.46 10.97
CA PRO A 185 5.26 0.92 11.91
C PRO A 185 6.66 0.71 11.29
N ASN A 186 6.83 0.89 9.98
CA ASN A 186 8.11 0.95 9.27
C ASN A 186 8.56 2.39 8.96
N SER A 187 7.79 3.42 9.32
CA SER A 187 8.17 4.81 9.07
C SER A 187 9.29 5.26 10.02
N LEU A 188 10.38 5.75 9.43
CA LEU A 188 11.54 6.32 10.14
C LEU A 188 11.31 7.81 10.41
N PRO A 189 11.76 8.40 11.54
CA PRO A 189 12.54 7.82 12.65
C PRO A 189 11.69 7.26 13.81
N LEU A 190 10.39 7.00 13.58
CA LEU A 190 9.41 6.74 14.65
C LEU A 190 9.46 5.32 15.24
N ARG A 191 10.33 4.43 14.73
CA ARG A 191 10.77 3.24 15.45
C ARG A 191 11.82 3.64 16.49
N SER A 192 11.41 4.37 17.50
CA SER A 192 12.07 4.25 18.79
C SER A 192 11.52 2.98 19.45
N ASN A 193 12.36 2.18 20.10
CA ASN A 193 11.95 0.95 20.81
C ASN A 193 11.05 1.27 22.02
N GLY A 194 9.91 1.94 21.83
CA GLY A 194 9.15 2.56 22.91
C GLY A 194 9.95 3.60 23.70
N LYS A 195 11.11 4.05 23.22
CA LYS A 195 11.82 5.17 23.83
C LYS A 195 11.07 6.44 23.45
N GLU A 196 10.35 6.99 24.41
CA GLU A 196 9.66 8.27 24.31
C GLU A 196 10.55 9.29 23.57
N MET A 197 9.96 9.97 22.59
CA MET A 197 10.48 11.26 22.13
C MET A 197 9.95 12.35 23.04
#